data_AF-A0A4V3J7G6-F1
#
_entry.id   AF-A0A4V3J7G6-F1
#
_cell.length_a   1.000
_cell.length_b   1.000
_cell.length_c   1.000
_cell.angle_alpha   90.00
_cell.angle_beta   90.00
_cell.angle_gamma   90.00
#
_symmetry.space_group_name_H-M   'P 1'
#
loop_
_entity.id
_entity.type
_entity.pdbx_description
1 polymer ?
#
loop_
_entity_poly.entity_id
_entity_poly.type
_entity_poly.pdbx_seq_one_letter_code
_entity_poly.pdbx_strand_id
1 'polypeptide(L)'
;PQALAAPDIPLANVKAHLTQFQSIATANGGNRAHGRPGYKASIDYAKAKLDAAGFTTTVQQFTSSGATGYNLIADWPGGDPNKVLMAGAHLDSVTSGPGINDNGSGSAGVLETALAVSRAQLEPTRHLRFAWWGAEELGLVGSKYYVNNLPATERSKVSGYLNFDMIGSPNPGYFVYDDDPTIEKTFKDYYAGLNVPTEIETEGDGRSDHASFKNVGIPVGGLFTGASRTKTSAQAQKWGGTAGQAFDRCYHSSCDTASNINDTALDRNSDAIAHAIWTLGTDTPVPPGDTYENTADVAIPDNGAAVTSTVNVTGRTGNAPATLKADVDIRHTWRGDLVVDLLAPDGTAYRLKNSSSNDSADNVIATYTVDASSEAANGAWQLRVQDVAAQDTGYINSWKLTF
;
A
#
# COMPACT_ATOMS: atom_id res chain seq x y z
N PRO A 1 13.40 5.21 -10.84
CA PRO A 1 12.84 5.65 -9.54
C PRO A 1 12.63 4.48 -8.59
N GLN A 2 13.58 4.30 -7.66
CA GLN A 2 13.44 3.39 -6.52
C GLN A 2 12.06 3.57 -5.90
N ALA A 3 11.32 2.48 -5.69
CA ALA A 3 10.09 2.55 -4.89
C ALA A 3 10.48 3.19 -3.56
N LEU A 4 9.97 4.39 -3.29
CA LEU A 4 10.23 5.05 -2.01
C LEU A 4 9.76 4.08 -0.94
N ALA A 5 10.67 3.63 -0.07
CA ALA A 5 10.26 2.92 1.12
C ALA A 5 9.27 3.82 1.87
N ALA A 6 8.20 3.24 2.40
CA ALA A 6 7.25 4.00 3.21
C ALA A 6 8.02 4.71 4.33
N PRO A 7 7.74 6.00 4.60
CA PRO A 7 8.36 6.68 5.71
C PRO A 7 7.88 6.07 7.03
N ASP A 8 8.77 6.07 8.01
CA ASP A 8 8.38 5.97 9.42
C ASP A 8 7.34 7.06 9.74
N ILE A 9 6.27 6.68 10.42
CA ILE A 9 5.20 7.59 10.84
C ILE A 9 5.49 8.01 12.29
N PRO A 10 5.91 9.27 12.54
CA PRO A 10 6.34 9.64 13.87
C PRO A 10 5.19 9.53 14.88
N LEU A 11 5.32 8.61 15.85
CA LEU A 11 4.34 8.42 16.92
C LEU A 11 3.93 9.73 17.60
N ALA A 12 4.88 10.65 17.80
CA ALA A 12 4.61 11.96 18.40
C ALA A 12 3.56 12.77 17.62
N ASN A 13 3.56 12.67 16.28
CA ASN A 13 2.59 13.37 15.44
C ASN A 13 1.21 12.71 15.54
N VAL A 14 1.16 11.37 15.51
CA VAL A 14 -0.09 10.61 15.71
C VAL A 14 -0.71 10.95 17.07
N LYS A 15 0.09 10.96 18.14
CA LYS A 15 -0.37 11.35 19.49
C LYS A 15 -0.78 12.81 19.59
N ALA A 16 -0.18 13.71 18.80
CA ALA A 16 -0.64 15.09 18.72
C ALA A 16 -2.06 15.17 18.14
N HIS A 17 -2.41 14.37 17.13
CA HIS A 17 -3.78 14.26 16.63
C HIS A 17 -4.73 13.72 17.70
N LEU A 18 -4.36 12.66 18.41
CA LEU A 18 -5.17 12.12 19.53
C LEU A 18 -5.42 13.16 20.63
N THR A 19 -4.40 13.95 20.96
CA THR A 19 -4.51 15.04 21.93
C THR A 19 -5.49 16.11 21.44
N GLN A 20 -5.49 16.42 20.14
CA GLN A 20 -6.46 17.35 19.56
C GLN A 20 -7.88 16.78 19.56
N PHE A 21 -8.08 15.52 19.20
CA PHE A 21 -9.40 14.88 19.30
C PHE A 21 -9.90 14.83 20.75
N GLN A 22 -9.04 14.53 21.72
CA GLN A 22 -9.37 14.59 23.15
C GLN A 22 -9.79 16.00 23.57
N SER A 23 -9.04 17.03 23.15
CA SER A 23 -9.37 18.43 23.43
C SER A 23 -10.72 18.83 22.84
N ILE A 24 -10.98 18.42 21.59
CA ILE A 24 -12.26 18.64 20.90
C ILE A 24 -13.40 17.99 21.67
N ALA A 25 -13.27 16.73 22.07
CA ALA A 25 -14.28 16.04 22.88
C ALA A 25 -14.54 16.80 24.18
N THR A 26 -13.50 17.13 24.95
CA THR A 26 -13.62 17.86 26.22
C THR A 26 -14.33 19.20 26.05
N ALA A 27 -14.01 19.96 24.99
CA ALA A 27 -14.64 21.24 24.70
C ALA A 27 -16.11 21.12 24.25
N ASN A 28 -16.57 19.93 23.86
CA ASN A 28 -17.87 19.70 23.23
C ASN A 28 -18.74 18.69 23.99
N GLY A 29 -18.64 18.65 25.33
CA GLY A 29 -19.47 17.80 26.16
C GLY A 29 -18.95 16.37 26.35
N GLY A 30 -17.64 16.17 26.16
CA GLY A 30 -16.93 14.93 26.47
C GLY A 30 -16.97 13.85 25.38
N ASN A 31 -17.45 14.15 24.17
CA ASN A 31 -17.59 13.18 23.08
C ASN A 31 -17.43 13.80 21.69
N ARG A 32 -17.31 12.94 20.68
CA ARG A 32 -17.24 13.29 19.24
C ARG A 32 -18.34 12.57 18.46
N ALA A 33 -19.49 12.32 19.08
CA ALA A 33 -20.55 11.49 18.52
C ALA A 33 -21.35 12.17 17.39
N HIS A 34 -21.94 11.36 16.50
CA HIS A 34 -22.86 11.83 15.47
C HIS A 34 -23.94 12.78 16.03
N GLY A 35 -24.23 13.86 15.30
CA GLY A 35 -25.19 14.87 15.70
C GLY A 35 -24.78 15.74 16.90
N ARG A 36 -23.56 15.55 17.45
CA ARG A 36 -22.99 16.40 18.51
C ARG A 36 -21.91 17.33 17.94
N PRO A 37 -21.69 18.51 18.55
CA PRO A 37 -20.76 19.50 18.00
C PRO A 37 -19.31 19.01 17.93
N GLY A 38 -18.91 18.10 18.82
CA GLY A 38 -17.56 17.50 18.84
C GLY A 38 -17.24 16.72 17.56
N TYR A 39 -18.23 16.11 16.91
CA TYR A 39 -18.00 15.41 15.64
C TYR A 39 -17.62 16.36 14.51
N LYS A 40 -18.42 17.42 14.30
CA LYS A 40 -18.15 18.41 13.25
C LYS A 40 -16.83 19.16 13.50
N ALA A 41 -16.51 19.45 14.76
CA ALA A 41 -15.21 20.04 15.12
C ALA A 41 -14.03 19.10 14.79
N SER A 42 -14.22 17.78 14.90
CA SER A 42 -13.21 16.79 14.49
C SER A 42 -13.01 16.77 12.97
N ILE A 43 -14.11 16.84 12.20
CA ILE A 43 -14.06 16.97 10.74
C ILE A 43 -13.30 18.25 10.33
N ASP A 44 -13.61 19.38 10.98
CA ASP A 44 -12.97 20.66 10.67
C ASP A 44 -11.46 20.65 10.95
N TYR A 45 -11.04 19.99 12.04
CA TYR A 45 -9.63 19.80 12.35
C TYR A 45 -8.91 18.97 11.27
N ALA A 46 -9.43 17.80 10.92
CA ALA A 46 -8.81 16.91 9.93
C ALA A 46 -8.78 17.58 8.55
N LYS A 47 -9.89 18.21 8.13
CA LYS A 47 -9.98 18.94 6.87
C LYS A 47 -8.95 20.05 6.78
N ALA A 48 -8.80 20.86 7.83
CA ALA A 48 -7.84 21.97 7.84
C ALA A 48 -6.39 21.48 7.68
N LYS A 49 -6.03 20.34 8.27
CA LYS A 49 -4.71 19.71 8.09
C LYS A 49 -4.48 19.24 6.66
N LEU A 50 -5.48 18.58 6.07
CA LEU A 50 -5.41 18.02 4.72
C LEU A 50 -5.38 19.13 3.66
N ASP A 51 -6.23 20.16 3.79
CA ASP A 51 -6.23 21.33 2.91
C ASP A 51 -4.87 22.03 2.92
N ALA A 52 -4.29 22.26 4.10
CA ALA A 52 -2.97 22.86 4.25
C ALA A 52 -1.85 21.99 3.66
N ALA A 53 -2.06 20.69 3.55
CA ALA A 53 -1.15 19.73 2.94
C ALA A 53 -1.38 19.55 1.42
N GLY A 54 -2.33 20.27 0.81
CA GLY A 54 -2.56 20.24 -0.63
C GLY A 54 -3.53 19.17 -1.13
N PHE A 55 -4.27 18.50 -0.24
CA PHE A 55 -5.33 17.59 -0.63
C PHE A 55 -6.54 18.33 -1.17
N THR A 56 -7.25 17.72 -2.13
CA THR A 56 -8.59 18.16 -2.51
C THR A 56 -9.59 17.50 -1.59
N THR A 57 -10.20 18.28 -0.69
CA THR A 57 -11.13 17.73 0.31
C THR A 57 -12.60 18.00 -0.03
N THR A 58 -13.45 17.01 0.25
CA THR A 58 -14.91 17.08 0.12
C THR A 58 -15.57 16.68 1.43
N VAL A 59 -16.47 17.52 1.94
CA VAL A 59 -17.33 17.17 3.08
C VAL A 59 -18.68 16.70 2.54
N GLN A 60 -18.90 15.38 2.55
CA GLN A 60 -20.16 14.76 2.12
C GLN A 60 -21.14 14.76 3.29
N GLN A 61 -22.25 15.49 3.16
CA GLN A 61 -23.29 15.53 4.17
C GLN A 61 -24.33 14.42 3.96
N PHE A 62 -24.86 13.90 5.05
CA PHE A 62 -26.02 13.01 5.06
C PHE A 62 -26.89 13.30 6.28
N THR A 63 -28.08 12.71 6.35
CA THR A 63 -28.97 12.82 7.51
C THR A 63 -29.22 11.43 8.09
N SER A 64 -29.06 11.29 9.40
CA SER A 64 -29.36 10.06 10.13
C SER A 64 -29.88 10.39 11.52
N SER A 65 -30.91 9.67 11.97
CA SER A 65 -31.56 9.87 13.27
C SER A 65 -31.95 11.34 13.55
N GLY A 66 -32.39 12.06 12.52
CA GLY A 66 -32.81 13.46 12.62
C GLY A 66 -31.69 14.49 12.75
N ALA A 67 -30.41 14.08 12.63
CA ALA A 67 -29.26 14.97 12.69
C ALA A 67 -28.40 14.88 11.42
N THR A 68 -27.75 15.99 11.06
CA THR A 68 -26.77 16.03 9.96
C THR A 68 -25.50 15.31 10.37
N GLY A 69 -25.09 14.34 9.57
CA GLY A 69 -23.80 13.67 9.62
C GLY A 69 -22.90 14.11 8.47
N TYR A 70 -21.61 13.79 8.58
CA TYR A 70 -20.58 14.22 7.63
C TYR A 70 -19.65 13.05 7.37
N ASN A 71 -19.21 12.86 6.13
CA ASN A 71 -17.97 12.16 5.82
C ASN A 71 -16.98 13.19 5.31
N LEU A 72 -15.69 13.01 5.58
CA LEU A 72 -14.62 13.79 4.97
C LEU A 72 -13.86 12.89 4.00
N ILE A 73 -13.83 13.29 2.73
CA ILE A 73 -13.05 12.62 1.67
C ILE A 73 -11.90 13.54 1.30
N ALA A 74 -10.71 12.98 1.11
CA ALA A 74 -9.52 13.73 0.71
C ALA A 74 -8.75 13.00 -0.39
N ASP A 75 -8.71 13.62 -1.57
CA ASP A 75 -8.01 13.11 -2.74
C ASP A 75 -6.62 13.74 -2.84
N TRP A 76 -5.58 12.91 -2.98
CA TRP A 76 -4.24 13.39 -3.30
C TRP A 76 -4.14 13.65 -4.82
N PRO A 77 -3.67 14.83 -5.26
CA PRO A 77 -3.54 15.10 -6.69
C PRO A 77 -2.60 14.12 -7.40
N GLY A 78 -3.03 13.59 -8.55
CA GLY A 78 -2.26 12.64 -9.35
C GLY A 78 -2.72 11.18 -9.23
N GLY A 79 -1.91 10.26 -9.76
CA GLY A 79 -2.25 8.85 -9.92
C GLY A 79 -3.28 8.57 -11.01
N ASP A 80 -3.47 7.30 -11.35
CA ASP A 80 -4.47 6.85 -12.31
C ASP A 80 -5.88 6.99 -11.71
N PRO A 81 -6.73 7.90 -12.23
CA PRO A 81 -8.08 8.09 -11.72
C PRO A 81 -8.98 6.86 -11.92
N ASN A 82 -8.58 5.89 -12.74
CA ASN A 82 -9.30 4.64 -12.95
C ASN A 82 -8.87 3.52 -11.98
N LYS A 83 -7.87 3.76 -11.13
CA LYS A 83 -7.44 2.86 -10.07
C LYS A 83 -7.27 3.64 -8.77
N VAL A 84 -8.30 3.65 -7.95
CA VAL A 84 -8.35 4.37 -6.68
C VAL A 84 -8.05 3.42 -5.53
N LEU A 85 -6.93 3.63 -4.84
CA LEU A 85 -6.70 2.99 -3.54
C LEU A 85 -7.28 3.89 -2.45
N MET A 86 -8.18 3.33 -1.65
CA MET A 86 -8.79 4.03 -0.53
C MET A 86 -8.24 3.57 0.81
N ALA A 87 -8.10 4.49 1.75
CA ALA A 87 -7.84 4.20 3.16
C ALA A 87 -8.78 5.02 4.04
N GLY A 88 -9.33 4.43 5.11
CA GLY A 88 -10.24 5.14 5.98
C GLY A 88 -10.36 4.61 7.40
N ALA A 89 -11.00 5.44 8.22
CA ALA A 89 -11.32 5.19 9.61
C ALA A 89 -12.56 5.99 9.96
N HIS A 90 -13.49 5.46 10.77
CA HIS A 90 -14.53 6.34 11.31
C HIS A 90 -13.95 7.34 12.30
N LEU A 91 -14.55 8.52 12.30
CA LEU A 91 -14.13 9.64 13.13
C LEU A 91 -15.13 9.94 14.24
N ASP A 92 -16.34 9.39 14.23
CA ASP A 92 -17.24 9.54 15.36
C ASP A 92 -16.81 8.67 16.54
N SER A 93 -17.31 9.03 17.72
CA SER A 93 -17.27 8.19 18.92
C SER A 93 -18.69 7.87 19.38
N VAL A 94 -18.86 6.92 20.27
CA VAL A 94 -20.05 6.89 21.14
C VAL A 94 -20.21 8.18 21.95
N THR A 95 -21.43 8.42 22.46
CA THR A 95 -21.73 9.59 23.32
C THR A 95 -21.16 9.49 24.74
N SER A 96 -20.75 8.29 25.18
CA SER A 96 -20.28 8.04 26.56
C SER A 96 -18.87 8.56 26.83
N GLY A 97 -18.08 8.84 25.80
CA GLY A 97 -16.68 9.21 25.96
C GLY A 97 -16.06 9.84 24.72
N PRO A 98 -14.77 10.22 24.82
CA PRO A 98 -14.06 10.91 23.76
C PRO A 98 -13.68 10.01 22.58
N GLY A 99 -13.67 8.68 22.77
CA GLY A 99 -13.42 7.71 21.70
C GLY A 99 -12.00 7.82 21.15
N ILE A 100 -10.99 7.75 22.01
CA ILE A 100 -9.60 7.99 21.59
C ILE A 100 -8.96 6.74 20.99
N ASN A 101 -9.11 5.57 21.60
CA ASN A 101 -8.80 4.33 20.90
C ASN A 101 -9.86 4.06 19.83
N ASP A 102 -11.14 4.30 20.14
CA ASP A 102 -12.29 4.00 19.29
C ASP A 102 -13.05 5.27 18.83
N ASN A 103 -12.74 5.83 17.67
CA ASN A 103 -11.64 5.46 16.77
C ASN A 103 -10.73 6.65 16.43
N GLY A 104 -10.37 7.41 17.47
CA GLY A 104 -9.31 8.41 17.36
C GLY A 104 -7.99 7.81 16.86
N SER A 105 -7.67 6.57 17.25
CA SER A 105 -6.42 5.88 16.89
C SER A 105 -6.30 5.65 15.39
N GLY A 106 -7.29 5.02 14.75
CA GLY A 106 -7.32 4.81 13.31
C GLY A 106 -7.41 6.14 12.55
N SER A 107 -8.27 7.05 13.02
CA SER A 107 -8.41 8.39 12.43
C SER A 107 -7.10 9.18 12.42
N ALA A 108 -6.31 9.10 13.50
CA ALA A 108 -5.02 9.76 13.62
C ALA A 108 -3.94 9.10 12.78
N GLY A 109 -3.89 7.77 12.74
CA GLY A 109 -2.95 7.02 11.91
C GLY A 109 -3.14 7.34 10.43
N VAL A 110 -4.38 7.26 9.94
CA VAL A 110 -4.74 7.61 8.55
C VAL A 110 -4.41 9.08 8.23
N LEU A 111 -4.68 10.00 9.17
CA LEU A 111 -4.39 11.42 8.98
C LEU A 111 -2.89 11.68 8.85
N GLU A 112 -2.09 11.13 9.76
CA GLU A 112 -0.65 11.35 9.71
C GLU A 112 -0.01 10.67 8.49
N THR A 113 -0.52 9.52 8.05
CA THR A 113 -0.09 8.92 6.77
C THR A 113 -0.44 9.79 5.57
N ALA A 114 -1.64 10.37 5.51
CA ALA A 114 -2.00 11.32 4.45
C ALA A 114 -1.07 12.56 4.47
N LEU A 115 -0.75 13.08 5.65
CA LEU A 115 0.22 14.17 5.78
C LEU A 115 1.64 13.74 5.36
N ALA A 116 2.02 12.49 5.60
CA ALA A 116 3.29 11.92 5.14
C ALA A 116 3.35 11.82 3.61
N VAL A 117 2.25 11.45 2.94
CA VAL A 117 2.15 11.44 1.46
C VAL A 117 2.51 12.81 0.90
N SER A 118 1.94 13.87 1.47
CA SER A 118 2.24 15.25 1.09
C SER A 118 3.68 15.64 1.41
N ARG A 119 4.20 15.36 2.62
CA ARG A 119 5.59 15.69 2.97
C ARG A 119 6.61 14.99 2.08
N ALA A 120 6.33 13.76 1.69
CA ALA A 120 7.16 12.98 0.78
C ALA A 120 6.99 13.38 -0.69
N GLN A 121 5.97 14.21 -1.01
CA GLN A 121 5.55 14.52 -2.37
C GLN A 121 5.39 13.23 -3.20
N LEU A 122 4.70 12.24 -2.61
CA LEU A 122 4.54 10.94 -3.24
C LEU A 122 3.83 11.08 -4.59
N GLU A 123 4.36 10.44 -5.62
CA GLU A 123 3.73 10.30 -6.94
C GLU A 123 3.22 8.86 -7.09
N PRO A 124 2.02 8.54 -6.57
CA PRO A 124 1.48 7.19 -6.63
C PRO A 124 1.00 6.87 -8.06
N THR A 125 1.09 5.60 -8.46
CA THR A 125 0.53 5.13 -9.73
C THR A 125 -0.98 4.97 -9.65
N ARG A 126 -1.52 4.59 -8.49
CA ARG A 126 -2.95 4.62 -8.17
C ARG A 126 -3.32 5.99 -7.62
N HIS A 127 -4.53 6.44 -7.93
CA HIS A 127 -5.07 7.60 -7.25
C HIS A 127 -5.30 7.28 -5.76
N LEU A 128 -4.78 8.11 -4.85
CA LEU A 128 -4.97 7.92 -3.41
C LEU A 128 -6.14 8.75 -2.89
N ARG A 129 -7.08 8.08 -2.23
CA ARG A 129 -8.21 8.72 -1.58
C ARG A 129 -8.31 8.29 -0.11
N PHE A 130 -8.35 9.27 0.77
CA PHE A 130 -8.51 9.07 2.20
C PHE A 130 -9.94 9.42 2.64
N ALA A 131 -10.45 8.74 3.66
CA ALA A 131 -11.79 8.98 4.15
C ALA A 131 -11.91 8.90 5.68
N TRP A 132 -12.69 9.81 6.25
CA TRP A 132 -13.13 9.79 7.63
C TRP A 132 -14.64 9.67 7.67
N TRP A 133 -15.14 8.55 8.19
CA TRP A 133 -16.56 8.23 8.20
C TRP A 133 -17.27 8.81 9.41
N GLY A 134 -18.55 9.12 9.25
CA GLY A 134 -19.42 9.52 10.35
C GLY A 134 -20.50 8.51 10.62
N ALA A 135 -20.98 8.49 11.86
CA ALA A 135 -22.08 7.64 12.28
C ALA A 135 -21.81 6.14 12.01
N GLU A 136 -20.55 5.71 12.16
CA GLU A 136 -20.19 4.29 12.17
C GLU A 136 -20.90 3.60 13.35
N GLU A 137 -20.90 4.27 14.50
CA GLU A 137 -21.46 3.81 15.78
C GLU A 137 -22.98 3.62 15.75
N LEU A 138 -23.63 4.14 14.70
CA LEU A 138 -25.05 3.97 14.41
C LEU A 138 -25.33 2.82 13.43
N GLY A 139 -24.31 2.03 13.08
CA GLY A 139 -24.39 0.92 12.14
C GLY A 139 -23.88 1.26 10.74
N LEU A 140 -22.65 1.77 10.63
CA LEU A 140 -21.91 2.02 9.38
C LEU A 140 -22.59 3.05 8.47
N VAL A 141 -23.28 4.04 9.04
CA VAL A 141 -24.17 4.91 8.26
C VAL A 141 -23.39 5.74 7.24
N GLY A 142 -22.27 6.33 7.63
CA GLY A 142 -21.44 7.16 6.76
C GLY A 142 -20.83 6.39 5.60
N SER A 143 -20.17 5.26 5.86
CA SER A 143 -19.57 4.43 4.81
C SER A 143 -20.64 3.82 3.89
N LYS A 144 -21.78 3.35 4.42
CA LYS A 144 -22.92 2.91 3.59
C LYS A 144 -23.43 4.05 2.71
N TYR A 145 -23.56 5.25 3.26
CA TYR A 145 -24.00 6.41 2.49
C TYR A 145 -23.04 6.72 1.35
N TYR A 146 -21.72 6.73 1.61
CA TYR A 146 -20.71 6.94 0.57
C TYR A 146 -20.81 5.90 -0.54
N VAL A 147 -20.78 4.60 -0.19
CA VAL A 147 -20.80 3.51 -1.19
C VAL A 147 -22.10 3.53 -2.00
N ASN A 148 -23.26 3.73 -1.35
CA ASN A 148 -24.56 3.75 -2.02
C ASN A 148 -24.72 4.93 -2.99
N ASN A 149 -24.10 6.07 -2.69
CA ASN A 149 -24.16 7.27 -3.53
C ASN A 149 -22.98 7.39 -4.51
N LEU A 150 -21.99 6.50 -4.42
CA LEU A 150 -20.91 6.41 -5.40
C LEU A 150 -21.45 5.73 -6.67
N PRO A 151 -21.48 6.42 -7.84
CA PRO A 151 -21.96 5.82 -9.09
C PRO A 151 -21.21 4.52 -9.40
N ALA A 152 -21.90 3.56 -10.02
CA ALA A 152 -21.30 2.25 -10.30
C ALA A 152 -19.99 2.34 -11.11
N THR A 153 -19.89 3.30 -12.03
CA THR A 153 -18.68 3.58 -12.82
C THR A 153 -17.51 4.12 -12.01
N GLU A 154 -17.78 4.85 -10.92
CA GLU A 154 -16.73 5.32 -10.01
C GLU A 154 -16.39 4.25 -8.98
N ARG A 155 -17.40 3.49 -8.54
CA ARG A 155 -17.23 2.37 -7.62
C ARG A 155 -16.32 1.29 -8.20
N SER A 156 -16.45 0.99 -9.50
CA SER A 156 -15.59 0.01 -10.18
C SER A 156 -14.13 0.45 -10.30
N LYS A 157 -13.81 1.72 -10.07
CA LYS A 157 -12.43 2.23 -10.08
C LYS A 157 -11.74 2.04 -8.73
N VAL A 158 -12.48 1.77 -7.66
CA VAL A 158 -11.89 1.54 -6.33
C VAL A 158 -11.21 0.17 -6.33
N SER A 159 -9.88 0.17 -6.40
CA SER A 159 -9.06 -1.05 -6.47
C SER A 159 -8.86 -1.73 -5.13
N GLY A 160 -9.11 -1.01 -4.03
CA GLY A 160 -9.09 -1.56 -2.68
C GLY A 160 -9.46 -0.52 -1.63
N TYR A 161 -9.98 -0.97 -0.49
CA TYR A 161 -10.26 -0.14 0.68
C TYR A 161 -9.59 -0.71 1.94
N LEU A 162 -8.71 0.09 2.55
CA LEU A 162 -7.98 -0.23 3.77
C LEU A 162 -8.67 0.41 4.98
N ASN A 163 -9.01 -0.40 5.97
CA ASN A 163 -9.76 0.03 7.16
C ASN A 163 -8.91 0.00 8.42
N PHE A 164 -8.99 1.05 9.22
CA PHE A 164 -8.26 1.17 10.47
C PHE A 164 -9.20 1.59 11.57
N ASP A 165 -9.50 0.63 12.42
CA ASP A 165 -10.47 0.77 13.49
C ASP A 165 -9.87 0.17 14.76
N MET A 166 -9.74 0.97 15.82
CA MET A 166 -9.08 0.61 17.08
C MET A 166 -7.69 -0.02 16.90
N ILE A 167 -6.70 0.80 16.57
CA ILE A 167 -5.30 0.38 16.33
C ILE A 167 -4.36 0.68 17.51
N GLY A 168 -4.89 1.11 18.66
CA GLY A 168 -4.12 1.57 19.81
C GLY A 168 -4.50 0.92 21.14
N SER A 169 -5.18 -0.22 21.16
CA SER A 169 -5.74 -0.81 22.38
C SER A 169 -4.70 -1.00 23.49
N PRO A 170 -5.01 -0.69 24.77
CA PRO A 170 -4.04 -0.63 25.86
C PRO A 170 -3.41 -2.00 26.21
N ASN A 171 -4.11 -3.09 25.94
CA ASN A 171 -3.62 -4.47 26.09
C ASN A 171 -3.64 -5.17 24.73
N PRO A 172 -2.84 -4.75 23.74
CA PRO A 172 -3.10 -4.97 22.31
C PRO A 172 -2.88 -6.43 21.88
N GLY A 173 -3.69 -6.90 20.94
CA GLY A 173 -3.31 -7.92 19.98
C GLY A 173 -2.88 -7.28 18.66
N TYR A 174 -2.39 -8.09 17.72
CA TYR A 174 -2.07 -7.63 16.36
C TYR A 174 -2.86 -8.46 15.37
N PHE A 175 -4.02 -7.94 14.98
CA PHE A 175 -4.98 -8.63 14.11
C PHE A 175 -4.97 -8.02 12.71
N VAL A 176 -4.95 -8.89 11.71
CA VAL A 176 -5.03 -8.53 10.28
C VAL A 176 -6.32 -9.15 9.73
N TYR A 177 -7.04 -8.40 8.91
CA TYR A 177 -8.28 -8.87 8.29
C TYR A 177 -7.98 -9.95 7.24
N ASP A 178 -8.73 -11.05 7.23
CA ASP A 178 -8.60 -12.17 6.28
C ASP A 178 -9.61 -12.04 5.12
N ASP A 179 -9.47 -10.93 4.37
CA ASP A 179 -10.38 -10.55 3.29
C ASP A 179 -9.71 -10.69 1.91
N ASP A 180 -9.12 -9.62 1.37
CA ASP A 180 -8.35 -9.70 0.13
C ASP A 180 -6.94 -10.25 0.43
N PRO A 181 -6.51 -11.33 -0.24
CA PRO A 181 -5.23 -11.99 0.08
C PRO A 181 -4.01 -11.11 -0.23
N THR A 182 -4.11 -10.16 -1.16
CA THR A 182 -3.00 -9.26 -1.50
C THR A 182 -2.83 -8.19 -0.42
N ILE A 183 -3.94 -7.60 0.02
CA ILE A 183 -3.95 -6.63 1.11
C ILE A 183 -3.52 -7.29 2.43
N GLU A 184 -4.08 -8.47 2.75
CA GLU A 184 -3.73 -9.21 3.95
C GLU A 184 -2.23 -9.55 3.99
N LYS A 185 -1.69 -10.08 2.87
CA LYS A 185 -0.27 -10.40 2.77
C LYS A 185 0.60 -9.17 2.98
N THR A 186 0.21 -8.01 2.44
CA THR A 186 0.97 -6.75 2.60
C THR A 186 1.15 -6.39 4.08
N PHE A 187 0.09 -6.51 4.89
CA PHE A 187 0.19 -6.27 6.32
C PHE A 187 0.97 -7.35 7.05
N LYS A 188 0.74 -8.64 6.73
CA LYS A 188 1.48 -9.75 7.35
C LYS A 188 2.98 -9.68 7.07
N ASP A 189 3.39 -9.29 5.86
CA ASP A 189 4.79 -9.10 5.48
C ASP A 189 5.44 -7.99 6.31
N TYR A 190 4.76 -6.85 6.51
CA TYR A 190 5.23 -5.77 7.38
C TYR A 190 5.50 -6.27 8.81
N TYR A 191 4.52 -6.94 9.41
CA TYR A 191 4.65 -7.47 10.78
C TYR A 191 5.71 -8.59 10.90
N ALA A 192 5.86 -9.43 9.86
CA ALA A 192 6.92 -10.42 9.80
C ALA A 192 8.31 -9.76 9.80
N GLY A 193 8.47 -8.63 9.08
CA GLY A 193 9.70 -7.82 9.10
C GLY A 193 10.05 -7.27 10.48
N LEU A 194 9.05 -7.05 11.35
CA LEU A 194 9.24 -6.65 12.75
C LEU A 194 9.42 -7.83 13.72
N ASN A 195 9.34 -9.07 13.22
CA ASN A 195 9.27 -10.29 14.03
C ASN A 195 8.12 -10.24 15.06
N VAL A 196 6.98 -9.65 14.66
CA VAL A 196 5.75 -9.59 15.47
C VAL A 196 4.72 -10.52 14.84
N PRO A 197 4.30 -11.60 15.52
CA PRO A 197 3.29 -12.50 14.96
C PRO A 197 1.93 -11.82 14.88
N THR A 198 1.12 -12.13 13.86
CA THR A 198 -0.26 -11.65 13.72
C THR A 198 -1.27 -12.79 13.90
N GLU A 199 -2.53 -12.45 14.17
CA GLU A 199 -3.68 -13.37 14.05
C GLU A 199 -4.71 -12.80 13.08
N ILE A 200 -5.59 -13.69 12.58
CA ILE A 200 -6.76 -13.28 11.83
C ILE A 200 -7.71 -12.50 12.76
N GLU A 201 -8.22 -11.38 12.26
CA GLU A 201 -9.30 -10.62 12.90
C GLU A 201 -10.58 -11.47 12.94
N THR A 202 -11.21 -11.60 14.11
CA THR A 202 -12.46 -12.37 14.28
C THR A 202 -13.45 -11.74 15.27
N GLU A 203 -13.11 -10.63 15.91
CA GLU A 203 -13.95 -9.90 16.86
C GLU A 203 -14.82 -8.84 16.18
N GLY A 204 -14.23 -8.12 15.24
CA GLY A 204 -14.82 -7.02 14.49
C GLY A 204 -15.41 -7.41 13.13
N ASP A 205 -15.23 -8.66 12.68
CA ASP A 205 -15.65 -9.13 11.34
C ASP A 205 -17.05 -8.64 10.93
N GLY A 206 -17.08 -7.85 9.86
CA GLY A 206 -18.29 -7.27 9.27
C GLY A 206 -18.95 -6.13 10.05
N ARG A 207 -18.34 -5.67 11.16
CA ARG A 207 -18.89 -4.65 12.08
C ARG A 207 -18.16 -3.31 12.02
N SER A 208 -17.37 -3.06 10.98
CA SER A 208 -16.72 -1.77 10.74
C SER A 208 -16.86 -1.37 9.26
N ASP A 209 -16.38 -0.19 8.88
CA ASP A 209 -16.71 0.47 7.60
C ASP A 209 -16.32 -0.32 6.35
N HIS A 210 -15.31 -1.19 6.44
CA HIS A 210 -14.92 -2.11 5.35
C HIS A 210 -16.08 -2.97 4.85
N ALA A 211 -17.04 -3.32 5.72
CA ALA A 211 -18.20 -4.12 5.33
C ALA A 211 -19.02 -3.44 4.22
N SER A 212 -19.13 -2.10 4.24
CA SER A 212 -19.83 -1.33 3.20
C SER A 212 -19.21 -1.52 1.81
N PHE A 213 -17.88 -1.64 1.75
CA PHE A 213 -17.11 -1.85 0.51
C PHE A 213 -17.09 -3.32 0.10
N LYS A 214 -16.85 -4.24 1.04
CA LYS A 214 -16.86 -5.69 0.84
C LYS A 214 -18.19 -6.16 0.25
N ASN A 215 -19.32 -5.65 0.77
CA ASN A 215 -20.67 -6.03 0.33
C ASN A 215 -20.98 -5.66 -1.14
N VAL A 216 -20.20 -4.77 -1.76
CA VAL A 216 -20.34 -4.39 -3.17
C VAL A 216 -19.19 -4.92 -4.03
N GLY A 217 -18.37 -5.84 -3.50
CA GLY A 217 -17.31 -6.53 -4.23
C GLY A 217 -16.00 -5.76 -4.36
N ILE A 218 -15.80 -4.69 -3.58
CA ILE A 218 -14.49 -3.99 -3.53
C ILE A 218 -13.55 -4.80 -2.63
N PRO A 219 -12.30 -5.07 -3.05
CA PRO A 219 -11.30 -5.70 -2.20
C PRO A 219 -11.05 -4.87 -0.93
N VAL A 220 -10.99 -5.53 0.23
CA VAL A 220 -10.76 -4.86 1.51
C VAL A 220 -9.67 -5.55 2.33
N GLY A 221 -9.13 -4.82 3.30
CA GLY A 221 -8.36 -5.36 4.40
C GLY A 221 -8.16 -4.29 5.46
N GLY A 222 -7.45 -4.61 6.53
CA GLY A 222 -7.33 -3.69 7.65
C GLY A 222 -6.56 -4.26 8.82
N LEU A 223 -6.40 -3.41 9.83
CA LEU A 223 -5.72 -3.72 11.07
C LEU A 223 -6.63 -3.45 12.26
N PHE A 224 -6.45 -4.24 13.32
CA PHE A 224 -7.18 -4.13 14.57
C PHE A 224 -6.31 -4.58 15.74
N THR A 225 -6.54 -4.01 16.92
CA THR A 225 -5.78 -4.36 18.13
C THR A 225 -6.60 -5.03 19.24
N GLY A 226 -7.86 -5.35 18.97
CA GLY A 226 -8.77 -5.99 19.92
C GLY A 226 -9.61 -4.96 20.67
N ALA A 227 -10.84 -5.32 21.01
CA ALA A 227 -11.76 -4.46 21.76
C ALA A 227 -12.13 -5.10 23.10
N SER A 228 -13.38 -5.51 23.25
CA SER A 228 -13.95 -6.05 24.49
C SER A 228 -13.51 -7.48 24.82
N ARG A 229 -13.04 -8.27 23.83
CA ARG A 229 -12.65 -9.67 24.05
C ARG A 229 -11.46 -9.78 25.00
N THR A 230 -11.48 -10.86 25.77
CA THR A 230 -10.42 -11.18 26.73
C THR A 230 -9.18 -11.73 26.02
N LYS A 231 -8.03 -11.11 26.26
CA LYS A 231 -6.73 -11.62 25.85
C LYS A 231 -6.45 -12.97 26.52
N THR A 232 -6.19 -13.99 25.71
CA THR A 232 -5.83 -15.33 26.19
C THR A 232 -4.40 -15.39 26.71
N SER A 233 -4.07 -16.42 27.50
CA SER A 233 -2.68 -16.67 27.94
C SER A 233 -1.72 -16.88 26.76
N ALA A 234 -2.16 -17.53 25.69
CA ALA A 234 -1.33 -17.74 24.49
C ALA A 234 -1.04 -16.41 23.77
N GLN A 235 -2.05 -15.53 23.65
CA GLN A 235 -1.87 -14.19 23.10
C GLN A 235 -0.95 -13.33 23.97
N ALA A 236 -1.09 -13.40 25.29
CA ALA A 236 -0.19 -12.69 26.21
C ALA A 236 1.26 -13.19 26.14
N GLN A 237 1.49 -14.49 25.90
CA GLN A 237 2.83 -15.05 25.71
C GLN A 237 3.55 -14.46 24.49
N LYS A 238 2.82 -14.21 23.39
CA LYS A 238 3.43 -13.71 22.14
C LYS A 238 3.44 -12.20 21.99
N TRP A 239 2.50 -11.48 22.61
CA TRP A 239 2.36 -10.02 22.47
C TRP A 239 2.62 -9.25 23.77
N GLY A 240 2.81 -9.95 24.87
CA GLY A 240 2.82 -9.35 26.21
C GLY A 240 1.43 -8.87 26.64
N GLY A 241 1.41 -7.99 27.64
CA GLY A 241 0.20 -7.48 28.27
C GLY A 241 -0.35 -8.43 29.34
N THR A 242 -1.67 -8.39 29.57
CA THR A 242 -2.31 -9.09 30.68
C THR A 242 -3.34 -10.09 30.16
N ALA A 243 -3.06 -11.38 30.34
CA ALA A 243 -4.03 -12.44 30.08
C ALA A 243 -5.23 -12.32 31.03
N GLY A 244 -6.42 -12.69 30.56
CA GLY A 244 -7.65 -12.60 31.36
C GLY A 244 -8.24 -11.19 31.46
N GLN A 245 -7.65 -10.19 30.79
CA GLN A 245 -8.19 -8.84 30.66
C GLN A 245 -8.59 -8.55 29.21
N ALA A 246 -9.54 -7.65 29.01
CA ALA A 246 -9.91 -7.19 27.67
C ALA A 246 -8.71 -6.56 26.95
N PHE A 247 -8.72 -6.57 25.61
CA PHE A 247 -7.75 -5.81 24.81
C PHE A 247 -7.89 -4.31 25.06
N ASP A 248 -9.14 -3.83 25.11
CA ASP A 248 -9.53 -2.51 25.56
C ASP A 248 -10.62 -2.60 26.64
N ARG A 249 -10.26 -2.21 27.87
CA ARG A 249 -11.18 -2.21 29.02
C ARG A 249 -12.09 -0.98 29.05
N CYS A 250 -11.81 0.00 28.21
CA CYS A 250 -12.55 1.24 28.08
C CYS A 250 -13.35 1.31 26.77
N TYR A 251 -13.48 0.20 26.04
CA TYR A 251 -14.34 0.11 24.85
C TYR A 251 -15.73 0.72 25.12
N HIS A 252 -16.15 1.64 24.24
CA HIS A 252 -17.40 2.41 24.33
C HIS A 252 -17.65 3.09 25.70
N SER A 253 -16.59 3.46 26.43
CA SER A 253 -16.68 3.98 27.80
C SER A 253 -16.03 5.35 27.94
N SER A 254 -16.40 6.08 28.99
CA SER A 254 -15.86 7.42 29.28
C SER A 254 -14.35 7.46 29.52
N CYS A 255 -13.76 6.31 29.87
CA CYS A 255 -12.32 6.18 30.10
C CYS A 255 -11.50 5.95 28.83
N ASP A 256 -12.14 5.84 27.65
CA ASP A 256 -11.42 5.79 26.37
C ASP A 256 -10.86 7.16 25.97
N THR A 257 -9.85 7.57 26.73
CA THR A 257 -9.18 8.87 26.67
C THR A 257 -7.77 8.73 26.11
N ALA A 258 -7.04 9.84 25.98
CA ALA A 258 -5.65 9.82 25.52
C ALA A 258 -4.68 8.97 26.38
N SER A 259 -5.07 8.57 27.60
CA SER A 259 -4.31 7.60 28.42
C SER A 259 -4.65 6.14 28.14
N ASN A 260 -5.69 5.86 27.34
CA ASN A 260 -6.17 4.53 26.98
C ASN A 260 -5.47 3.95 25.73
N ILE A 261 -4.22 4.35 25.49
CA ILE A 261 -3.48 4.00 24.27
C ILE A 261 -2.21 3.24 24.62
N ASN A 262 -1.96 2.14 23.92
CA ASN A 262 -0.65 1.51 23.88
C ASN A 262 0.19 2.15 22.77
N ASP A 263 1.21 2.92 23.17
CA ASP A 263 2.09 3.64 22.25
C ASP A 263 2.76 2.73 21.22
N THR A 264 3.23 1.54 21.61
CA THR A 264 3.89 0.60 20.70
C THR A 264 2.92 0.03 19.66
N ALA A 265 1.68 -0.25 20.03
CA ALA A 265 0.67 -0.72 19.08
C ALA A 265 0.27 0.39 18.11
N LEU A 266 0.08 1.62 18.61
CA LEU A 266 -0.26 2.78 17.78
C LEU A 266 0.85 3.06 16.75
N ASP A 267 2.11 3.03 17.19
CA ASP A 267 3.30 3.24 16.36
C ASP A 267 3.37 2.21 15.22
N ARG A 268 3.43 0.92 15.57
CA ARG A 268 3.50 -0.19 14.61
C ARG A 268 2.35 -0.19 13.60
N ASN A 269 1.12 0.07 14.06
CA ASN A 269 -0.02 0.12 13.14
C ASN A 269 0.03 1.36 12.25
N SER A 270 0.49 2.51 12.75
CA SER A 270 0.61 3.73 11.94
C SER A 270 1.65 3.57 10.82
N ASP A 271 2.77 2.94 11.13
CA ASP A 271 3.77 2.55 10.13
C ASP A 271 3.23 1.50 9.15
N ALA A 272 2.47 0.52 9.63
CA ALA A 272 1.84 -0.49 8.77
C ALA A 272 0.83 0.13 7.79
N ILE A 273 0.08 1.16 8.23
CA ILE A 273 -0.81 1.97 7.35
C ILE A 273 0.00 2.60 6.22
N ALA A 274 1.10 3.27 6.55
CA ALA A 274 1.99 3.89 5.56
C ALA A 274 2.61 2.85 4.64
N HIS A 275 3.10 1.73 5.18
CA HIS A 275 3.63 0.62 4.40
C HIS A 275 2.62 0.13 3.37
N ALA A 276 1.38 -0.16 3.78
CA ALA A 276 0.35 -0.64 2.87
C ALA A 276 -0.04 0.40 1.81
N ILE A 277 -0.16 1.68 2.18
CA ILE A 277 -0.48 2.76 1.23
C ILE A 277 0.65 2.96 0.22
N TRP A 278 1.91 2.89 0.63
CA TRP A 278 3.03 2.97 -0.32
C TRP A 278 3.08 1.75 -1.22
N THR A 279 3.07 0.54 -0.64
CA THR A 279 3.20 -0.72 -1.39
C THR A 279 2.04 -0.90 -2.38
N LEU A 280 0.81 -0.68 -1.94
CA LEU A 280 -0.38 -0.85 -2.78
C LEU A 280 -0.66 0.42 -3.60
N GLY A 281 -0.40 1.62 -3.10
CA GLY A 281 -0.73 2.86 -3.80
C GLY A 281 0.25 3.19 -4.93
N THR A 282 1.50 2.74 -4.78
CA THR A 282 2.49 2.89 -5.84
C THR A 282 2.49 1.73 -6.83
N ASP A 283 1.70 0.67 -6.61
CA ASP A 283 1.47 -0.46 -7.53
C ASP A 283 2.76 -0.86 -8.21
N THR A 284 3.68 -1.59 -7.53
CA THR A 284 5.09 -1.77 -7.94
C THR A 284 5.25 -1.40 -9.41
N PRO A 285 5.59 -0.14 -9.70
CA PRO A 285 6.24 0.08 -10.95
C PRO A 285 7.43 -0.83 -10.71
N VAL A 286 7.65 -1.79 -11.58
CA VAL A 286 9.04 -2.03 -11.93
C VAL A 286 9.56 -0.60 -12.09
N PRO A 287 10.42 -0.10 -11.19
CA PRO A 287 11.02 1.19 -11.46
C PRO A 287 11.42 1.12 -12.93
N PRO A 288 11.29 2.15 -13.76
CA PRO A 288 12.38 2.37 -14.67
C PRO A 288 13.59 2.60 -13.77
N GLY A 289 14.13 1.51 -13.20
CA GLY A 289 15.49 1.46 -12.75
C GLY A 289 16.27 2.09 -13.87
N ASP A 290 17.15 3.04 -13.56
CA ASP A 290 17.88 3.81 -14.56
C ASP A 290 18.09 2.94 -15.80
N THR A 291 17.33 3.26 -16.84
CA THR A 291 17.27 2.39 -17.99
C THR A 291 18.48 2.73 -18.82
N TYR A 292 19.35 1.76 -18.99
CA TYR A 292 20.48 1.87 -19.88
C TYR A 292 20.12 1.07 -21.12
N GLU A 293 20.08 1.76 -22.26
CA GLU A 293 19.61 1.18 -23.51
C GLU A 293 20.68 1.27 -24.60
N ASN A 294 20.59 0.34 -25.55
CA ASN A 294 21.28 0.44 -26.81
C ASN A 294 20.27 0.16 -27.92
N THR A 295 20.06 1.17 -28.76
CA THR A 295 19.13 1.15 -29.89
C THR A 295 19.86 1.05 -31.24
N ALA A 296 21.15 0.70 -31.23
CA ALA A 296 21.92 0.51 -32.45
C ALA A 296 21.73 -0.92 -32.97
N ASP A 297 21.38 -1.02 -34.25
CA ASP A 297 21.22 -2.31 -34.92
C ASP A 297 22.53 -3.09 -34.92
N VAL A 298 22.46 -4.36 -34.50
CA VAL A 298 23.58 -5.31 -34.61
C VAL A 298 23.12 -6.50 -35.44
N ALA A 299 23.66 -6.62 -36.66
CA ALA A 299 23.35 -7.72 -37.57
C ALA A 299 23.74 -9.07 -36.95
N ILE A 300 22.82 -10.03 -36.99
CA ILE A 300 23.02 -11.40 -36.55
C ILE A 300 23.31 -12.23 -37.82
N PRO A 301 24.52 -12.82 -37.96
CA PRO A 301 24.84 -13.66 -39.10
C PRO A 301 24.09 -15.00 -39.04
N ASP A 302 23.51 -15.40 -40.16
CA ASP A 302 22.85 -16.71 -40.36
C ASP A 302 23.83 -17.86 -40.05
N ASN A 303 23.42 -18.79 -39.18
CA ASN A 303 24.24 -19.90 -38.67
C ASN A 303 25.68 -19.51 -38.28
N GLY A 304 25.85 -18.32 -37.72
CA GLY A 304 27.14 -17.66 -37.58
C GLY A 304 27.71 -17.67 -36.16
N ALA A 305 28.81 -16.95 -36.01
CA ALA A 305 29.37 -16.65 -34.69
C ALA A 305 28.42 -15.73 -33.91
N ALA A 306 28.38 -15.89 -32.57
CA ALA A 306 27.61 -15.02 -31.70
C ALA A 306 28.07 -13.56 -31.82
N VAL A 307 27.11 -12.63 -31.83
CA VAL A 307 27.34 -11.19 -31.81
C VAL A 307 26.99 -10.60 -30.46
N THR A 308 27.59 -9.47 -30.10
CA THR A 308 27.30 -8.75 -28.85
C THR A 308 26.90 -7.31 -29.10
N SER A 309 25.89 -6.85 -28.37
CA SER A 309 25.53 -5.43 -28.23
C SER A 309 25.80 -5.01 -26.79
N THR A 310 26.42 -3.84 -26.57
CA THR A 310 26.87 -3.40 -25.23
C THR A 310 26.07 -2.22 -24.72
N VAL A 311 25.76 -2.23 -23.43
CA VAL A 311 25.17 -1.13 -22.66
C VAL A 311 26.12 -0.78 -21.51
N ASN A 312 26.53 0.49 -21.42
CA ASN A 312 27.39 0.96 -20.34
C ASN A 312 26.54 1.51 -19.19
N VAL A 313 26.58 0.83 -18.05
CA VAL A 313 25.92 1.24 -16.82
C VAL A 313 26.90 2.07 -16.01
N THR A 314 26.57 3.34 -15.80
CA THR A 314 27.40 4.30 -15.06
C THR A 314 26.63 4.94 -13.92
N GLY A 315 27.31 5.28 -12.82
CA GLY A 315 26.74 6.06 -11.71
C GLY A 315 26.01 5.23 -10.65
N ARG A 316 26.09 3.90 -10.75
CA ARG A 316 25.55 2.99 -9.74
C ARG A 316 26.64 2.47 -8.80
N THR A 317 26.31 2.28 -7.53
CA THR A 317 27.18 1.68 -6.53
C THR A 317 26.61 0.34 -6.06
N GLY A 318 27.46 -0.65 -5.81
CA GLY A 318 27.04 -1.98 -5.35
C GLY A 318 26.67 -2.94 -6.47
N ASN A 319 25.96 -4.01 -6.11
CA ASN A 319 25.57 -5.08 -7.02
C ASN A 319 24.24 -4.80 -7.73
N ALA A 320 24.00 -5.48 -8.84
CA ALA A 320 22.72 -5.50 -9.54
C ALA A 320 21.64 -6.17 -8.68
N PRO A 321 20.34 -5.93 -8.92
CA PRO A 321 19.27 -6.60 -8.16
C PRO A 321 19.09 -8.07 -8.58
N ALA A 322 18.45 -8.86 -7.72
CA ALA A 322 17.95 -10.20 -8.07
C ALA A 322 16.79 -10.19 -9.07
N THR A 323 16.28 -9.01 -9.39
CA THR A 323 15.14 -8.78 -10.29
C THR A 323 15.52 -7.95 -11.52
N LEU A 324 16.78 -8.00 -11.94
CA LEU A 324 17.28 -7.26 -13.09
C LEU A 324 16.44 -7.61 -14.33
N LYS A 325 15.92 -6.61 -15.04
CA LYS A 325 15.14 -6.86 -16.25
C LYS A 325 15.94 -6.57 -17.51
N ALA A 326 15.90 -7.50 -18.45
CA ALA A 326 16.40 -7.34 -19.80
C ALA A 326 15.22 -7.34 -20.78
N ASP A 327 14.89 -6.16 -21.32
CA ASP A 327 13.93 -6.02 -22.40
C ASP A 327 14.67 -6.17 -23.74
N VAL A 328 14.24 -7.12 -24.56
CA VAL A 328 14.91 -7.49 -25.81
C VAL A 328 13.93 -7.33 -26.97
N ASP A 329 14.34 -6.57 -27.99
CA ASP A 329 13.72 -6.49 -29.32
C ASP A 329 14.74 -6.94 -30.37
N ILE A 330 14.60 -8.18 -30.83
CA ILE A 330 15.37 -8.76 -31.93
C ILE A 330 14.40 -9.02 -33.07
N ARG A 331 14.76 -8.54 -34.27
CA ARG A 331 14.04 -8.82 -35.50
C ARG A 331 14.64 -10.05 -36.14
N HIS A 332 13.83 -11.09 -36.35
CA HIS A 332 14.23 -12.37 -36.92
C HIS A 332 13.01 -13.07 -37.51
N THR A 333 13.12 -13.70 -38.67
CA THR A 333 12.01 -14.40 -39.32
C THR A 333 11.70 -15.77 -38.69
N TRP A 334 12.61 -16.30 -37.88
CA TRP A 334 12.36 -17.50 -37.08
C TRP A 334 13.05 -17.43 -35.73
N ARG A 335 12.34 -17.01 -34.67
CA ARG A 335 12.98 -16.76 -33.38
C ARG A 335 13.49 -18.03 -32.69
N GLY A 336 13.02 -19.20 -33.13
CA GLY A 336 13.46 -20.51 -32.65
C GLY A 336 14.94 -20.80 -32.88
N ASP A 337 15.59 -20.09 -33.79
CA ASP A 337 17.01 -20.35 -34.10
C ASP A 337 17.95 -19.62 -33.14
N LEU A 338 17.41 -18.70 -32.35
CA LEU A 338 18.22 -17.80 -31.53
C LEU A 338 18.51 -18.39 -30.15
N VAL A 339 19.79 -18.35 -29.79
CA VAL A 339 20.26 -18.41 -28.41
C VAL A 339 20.56 -16.99 -27.95
N VAL A 340 19.99 -16.59 -26.81
CA VAL A 340 20.14 -15.24 -26.24
C VAL A 340 20.65 -15.36 -24.81
N ASP A 341 21.79 -14.71 -24.54
CA ASP A 341 22.39 -14.60 -23.20
C ASP A 341 22.55 -13.12 -22.81
N LEU A 342 22.38 -12.81 -21.53
CA LEU A 342 22.87 -11.58 -20.91
C LEU A 342 24.24 -11.84 -20.28
N LEU A 343 25.23 -11.01 -20.58
CA LEU A 343 26.56 -11.05 -19.98
C LEU A 343 26.72 -9.90 -18.98
N ALA A 344 27.10 -10.24 -17.75
CA ALA A 344 27.48 -9.30 -16.71
C ALA A 344 28.88 -8.69 -16.96
N PRO A 345 29.27 -7.60 -16.26
CA PRO A 345 30.55 -6.92 -16.46
C PRO A 345 31.78 -7.79 -16.20
N ASP A 346 31.63 -8.84 -15.39
CA ASP A 346 32.68 -9.84 -15.10
C ASP A 346 32.74 -10.97 -16.15
N GLY A 347 31.80 -11.01 -17.09
CA GLY A 347 31.65 -12.04 -18.12
C GLY A 347 30.70 -13.20 -17.77
N THR A 348 30.10 -13.20 -16.57
CA THR A 348 29.10 -14.21 -16.16
C THR A 348 27.90 -14.16 -17.09
N ALA A 349 27.45 -15.33 -17.58
CA ALA A 349 26.40 -15.44 -18.59
C ALA A 349 25.08 -15.98 -18.00
N TYR A 350 23.98 -15.29 -18.31
CA TYR A 350 22.62 -15.66 -17.95
C TYR A 350 21.79 -15.98 -19.20
N ARG A 351 21.32 -17.23 -19.32
CA ARG A 351 20.49 -17.67 -20.45
C ARG A 351 19.11 -17.03 -20.39
N LEU A 352 18.78 -16.20 -21.39
CA LEU A 352 17.45 -15.61 -21.55
C LEU A 352 16.55 -16.50 -22.40
N LYS A 353 17.08 -17.00 -23.53
CA LYS A 353 16.35 -17.84 -24.48
C LYS A 353 17.22 -18.94 -25.05
N ASN A 354 16.68 -20.17 -25.06
CA ASN A 354 17.23 -21.29 -25.81
C ASN A 354 16.67 -21.31 -27.24
N SER A 355 17.45 -21.84 -28.17
CA SER A 355 16.94 -22.25 -29.47
C SER A 355 15.92 -23.37 -29.31
N SER A 356 14.91 -23.39 -30.17
CA SER A 356 13.84 -24.37 -30.20
C SER A 356 13.30 -24.50 -31.62
N SER A 357 13.43 -25.69 -32.21
CA SER A 357 12.88 -26.00 -33.54
C SER A 357 11.35 -25.93 -33.61
N ASN A 358 10.67 -25.84 -32.45
CA ASN A 358 9.22 -25.74 -32.34
C ASN A 358 8.73 -24.30 -32.12
N ASP A 359 9.61 -23.29 -32.20
CA ASP A 359 9.27 -21.88 -31.99
C ASP A 359 9.40 -21.06 -33.28
N SER A 360 8.47 -21.30 -34.20
CA SER A 360 8.48 -20.78 -35.58
C SER A 360 7.95 -19.35 -35.74
N ALA A 361 7.80 -18.61 -34.66
CA ALA A 361 7.26 -17.26 -34.72
C ALA A 361 8.38 -16.23 -34.99
N ASP A 362 8.01 -15.14 -35.66
CA ASP A 362 8.92 -14.02 -35.88
C ASP A 362 9.26 -13.32 -34.56
N ASN A 363 10.47 -12.78 -34.52
CA ASN A 363 11.00 -11.81 -33.55
C ASN A 363 11.07 -12.28 -32.09
N VAL A 364 12.07 -11.80 -31.36
CA VAL A 364 12.10 -11.88 -29.89
C VAL A 364 11.75 -10.50 -29.37
N ILE A 365 10.50 -10.32 -28.98
CA ILE A 365 10.02 -9.12 -28.27
C ILE A 365 9.57 -9.59 -26.89
N ALA A 366 10.48 -9.57 -25.93
CA ALA A 366 10.27 -10.17 -24.62
C ALA A 366 11.06 -9.46 -23.53
N THR A 367 10.54 -9.54 -22.30
CA THR A 367 11.22 -9.09 -21.10
C THR A 367 11.61 -10.31 -20.27
N TYR A 368 12.89 -10.41 -19.91
CA TYR A 368 13.42 -11.46 -19.05
C TYR A 368 13.79 -10.89 -17.68
N THR A 369 13.57 -11.67 -16.62
CA THR A 369 14.03 -11.33 -15.26
C THR A 369 15.23 -12.23 -14.91
N VAL A 370 16.31 -11.62 -14.47
CA VAL A 370 17.60 -12.27 -14.18
C VAL A 370 17.98 -11.98 -12.73
N ASP A 371 18.33 -13.03 -11.98
CA ASP A 371 18.97 -12.86 -10.66
C ASP A 371 20.45 -12.56 -10.87
N ALA A 372 20.79 -11.27 -10.84
CA ALA A 372 22.15 -10.78 -10.98
C ALA A 372 22.69 -10.21 -9.65
N SER A 373 22.13 -10.66 -8.52
CA SER A 373 22.47 -10.13 -7.18
C SER A 373 23.94 -10.32 -6.77
N SER A 374 24.65 -11.25 -7.43
CA SER A 374 26.09 -11.48 -7.29
C SER A 374 26.96 -10.49 -8.08
N GLU A 375 26.39 -9.79 -9.07
CA GLU A 375 27.14 -9.04 -10.08
C GLU A 375 27.24 -7.56 -9.75
N ALA A 376 28.37 -6.92 -10.07
CA ALA A 376 28.50 -5.48 -9.96
C ALA A 376 27.51 -4.77 -10.90
N ALA A 377 26.73 -3.80 -10.40
CA ALA A 377 25.77 -3.07 -11.23
C ALA A 377 26.49 -2.19 -12.27
N ASN A 378 27.54 -1.48 -11.84
CA ASN A 378 28.30 -0.54 -12.64
C ASN A 378 29.28 -1.28 -13.58
N GLY A 379 29.18 -1.06 -14.90
CA GLY A 379 30.06 -1.71 -15.86
C GLY A 379 29.44 -1.89 -17.25
N ALA A 380 30.18 -2.57 -18.13
CA ALA A 380 29.73 -2.91 -19.48
C ALA A 380 28.94 -4.21 -19.45
N TRP A 381 27.62 -4.12 -19.62
CA TRP A 381 26.73 -5.27 -19.80
C TRP A 381 26.54 -5.56 -21.27
N GLN A 382 26.40 -6.83 -21.66
CA GLN A 382 26.25 -7.20 -23.08
C GLN A 382 25.08 -8.15 -23.32
N LEU A 383 24.31 -7.90 -24.36
CA LEU A 383 23.40 -8.89 -24.93
C LEU A 383 24.15 -9.68 -25.98
N ARG A 384 24.30 -10.99 -25.77
CA ARG A 384 24.91 -11.91 -26.73
C ARG A 384 23.83 -12.72 -27.44
N VAL A 385 23.82 -12.65 -28.77
CA VAL A 385 22.84 -13.37 -29.60
C VAL A 385 23.58 -14.20 -30.63
N GLN A 386 23.15 -15.46 -30.79
CA GLN A 386 23.64 -16.34 -31.83
C GLN A 386 22.46 -16.98 -32.55
N ASP A 387 22.49 -16.94 -33.86
CA ASP A 387 21.69 -17.82 -34.70
C ASP A 387 22.45 -19.15 -34.88
N VAL A 388 21.81 -20.25 -34.50
CA VAL A 388 22.39 -21.61 -34.57
C VAL A 388 21.77 -22.48 -35.66
N ALA A 389 20.90 -21.92 -36.50
CA ALA A 389 20.32 -22.59 -37.66
C ALA A 389 20.59 -21.78 -38.94
N ALA A 390 20.30 -22.39 -40.09
CA ALA A 390 20.50 -21.76 -41.39
C ALA A 390 19.16 -21.25 -41.96
N GLN A 391 19.21 -20.29 -42.89
CA GLN A 391 18.13 -19.77 -43.77
C GLN A 391 17.44 -18.49 -43.29
N ASP A 392 17.53 -18.18 -41.99
CA ASP A 392 16.91 -17.01 -41.40
C ASP A 392 17.97 -15.97 -41.04
N THR A 393 17.62 -14.70 -41.11
CA THR A 393 18.55 -13.61 -40.74
C THR A 393 17.80 -12.59 -39.92
N GLY A 394 18.57 -11.81 -39.16
CA GLY A 394 17.99 -10.75 -38.37
C GLY A 394 19.01 -9.83 -37.75
N TYR A 395 18.55 -9.03 -36.80
CA TYR A 395 19.40 -8.09 -36.08
C TYR A 395 18.80 -7.80 -34.71
N ILE A 396 19.68 -7.49 -33.75
CA ILE A 396 19.27 -6.88 -32.48
C ILE A 396 18.82 -5.45 -32.83
N ASN A 397 17.54 -5.13 -32.65
CA ASN A 397 16.98 -3.81 -32.96
C ASN A 397 17.15 -2.85 -31.78
N SER A 398 16.79 -3.30 -30.58
CA SER A 398 17.09 -2.58 -29.34
C SER A 398 17.06 -3.51 -28.15
N TRP A 399 17.73 -3.11 -27.09
CA TRP A 399 17.56 -3.73 -25.79
C TRP A 399 17.90 -2.75 -24.68
N LYS A 400 17.37 -3.00 -23.49
CA LYS A 400 17.66 -2.20 -22.31
C LYS A 400 17.72 -3.05 -21.05
N LEU A 401 18.50 -2.55 -20.10
CA LEU A 401 18.53 -3.06 -18.73
C LEU A 401 17.82 -2.10 -17.80
N THR A 402 16.99 -2.67 -16.93
CA THR A 402 16.28 -1.94 -15.89
C THR A 402 16.71 -2.50 -14.53
N PHE A 403 17.47 -1.70 -13.76
CA PHE A 403 18.11 -2.08 -12.49
C PHE A 403 17.41 -1.55 -11.23
#